data_AF-A0A958C3X3-F1
#
_entry.id   AF-A0A958C3X3-F1
#
_cell.length_a   1.000
_cell.length_b   1.000
_cell.length_c   1.000
_cell.angle_alpha   90.00
_cell.angle_beta   90.00
_cell.angle_gamma   90.00
#
_symmetry.space_group_name_H-M   'P 1'
#
loop_
_entity.id
_entity.type
_entity.pdbx_description
1 polymer ?
#
loop_
_entity_poly.entity_id
_entity_poly.type
_entity_poly.pdbx_seq_one_letter_code
_entity_poly.pdbx_strand_id
1 'polypeptide(L)'
;MKTIVRIGLVLLLVAVIAGGSYWFIQQRSAAQTTDQSSGFTQVVAVQQGNLNASISVVGELYAPQNETMSFERVSGTTTLASLDVEPGSVVTAGQVLATIDPTPYQQALDQATSDLQSSQQTLSDLETPPTSLDIAQADLAIAQAEYALQQARDDLESLQDPDIAALKTAVSDAQLALVQAQSNLASAQPDQTSQDKLSTLQDKESDLYTEYSRLASETYSDTYYQDRLALANNAFLAAQDTRISTELQQQINLLKAHMQVTQAETKLANAQEALADGQAAVDALDLATADQAVAQAEADLADARDARAELDKGPDTVDLTAAQADVDKKQLAVSEAQADLDAATLVASFDGTVLDTSAS
;
A
#
# COMPACT_ATOMS: atom_id res chain seq x y z
N MET A 1 87.03 -89.81 -102.21
CA MET A 1 87.26 -90.31 -100.84
C MET A 1 87.47 -89.10 -99.92
N LYS A 2 86.50 -88.74 -99.07
CA LYS A 2 86.42 -87.41 -98.40
C LYS A 2 86.55 -87.44 -96.85
N THR A 3 87.06 -88.53 -96.27
CA THR A 3 87.08 -88.75 -94.81
C THR A 3 88.46 -88.66 -94.15
N ILE A 4 89.56 -88.71 -94.92
CA ILE A 4 90.93 -88.78 -94.36
C ILE A 4 91.45 -87.41 -93.86
N VAL A 5 90.95 -86.29 -94.40
CA VAL A 5 91.40 -84.92 -94.04
C VAL A 5 91.05 -84.53 -92.59
N ARG A 6 90.06 -85.17 -91.95
CA ARG A 6 89.57 -84.77 -90.63
C ARG A 6 90.39 -85.29 -89.44
N ILE A 7 91.26 -86.27 -89.62
CA ILE A 7 92.00 -86.90 -88.51
C ILE A 7 93.36 -86.22 -88.26
N GLY A 8 94.03 -85.70 -89.31
CA GLY A 8 95.32 -85.02 -89.16
C GLY A 8 95.26 -83.69 -88.37
N LEU A 9 94.13 -82.98 -88.43
CA LEU A 9 93.94 -81.67 -87.78
C LEU A 9 93.73 -81.78 -86.25
N VAL A 10 93.38 -82.97 -85.74
CA VAL A 10 93.12 -83.21 -84.31
C VAL A 10 94.41 -83.45 -83.52
N LEU A 11 95.50 -83.88 -84.17
CA LEU A 11 96.71 -84.35 -83.47
C LEU A 11 97.73 -83.26 -83.08
N LEU A 12 97.80 -82.12 -83.79
CA LEU A 12 98.77 -81.06 -83.46
C LEU A 12 98.22 -79.95 -82.56
N LEU A 13 96.89 -79.90 -82.39
CA LEU A 13 96.21 -79.06 -81.38
C LEU A 13 96.65 -79.42 -79.94
N VAL A 14 97.17 -80.65 -79.74
CA VAL A 14 97.69 -81.16 -78.46
C VAL A 14 99.05 -80.53 -78.09
N ALA A 15 99.89 -80.16 -79.07
CA ALA A 15 101.22 -79.59 -78.80
C ALA A 15 101.16 -78.19 -78.14
N VAL A 16 100.06 -77.47 -78.34
CA VAL A 16 99.81 -76.13 -77.76
C VAL A 16 99.51 -76.20 -76.26
N ILE A 17 99.14 -77.38 -75.73
CA ILE A 17 98.61 -77.53 -74.36
C ILE A 17 99.73 -77.70 -73.32
N ALA A 18 100.93 -78.15 -73.69
CA ALA A 18 101.98 -78.47 -72.73
C ALA A 18 102.76 -77.25 -72.17
N GLY A 19 102.99 -76.22 -73.00
CA GLY A 19 103.91 -75.12 -72.67
C GLY A 19 103.32 -73.99 -71.82
N GLY A 20 101.99 -73.83 -71.76
CA GLY A 20 101.32 -72.74 -71.05
C GLY A 20 101.25 -72.87 -69.52
N SER A 21 102.03 -73.78 -68.92
CA SER A 21 101.74 -74.38 -67.61
C SER A 21 102.52 -73.82 -66.41
N TYR A 22 103.40 -72.82 -66.57
CA TYR A 22 104.18 -72.26 -65.44
C TYR A 22 104.24 -70.73 -65.32
N TRP A 23 103.35 -69.98 -66.00
CA TRP A 23 103.11 -68.56 -65.66
C TRP A 23 102.30 -68.39 -64.35
N PHE A 24 101.96 -69.50 -63.66
CA PHE A 24 100.95 -69.52 -62.61
C PHE A 24 101.42 -69.99 -61.22
N ILE A 25 102.71 -70.23 -61.00
CA ILE A 25 103.21 -70.66 -59.68
C ILE A 25 104.09 -69.59 -59.04
N GLN A 26 103.45 -68.93 -58.07
CA GLN A 26 103.98 -68.44 -56.79
C GLN A 26 105.09 -67.39 -56.88
N GLN A 27 104.88 -66.10 -56.63
CA GLN A 27 103.92 -65.47 -55.71
C GLN A 27 103.92 -66.13 -54.31
N ARG A 28 104.89 -65.70 -53.47
CA ARG A 28 105.30 -66.19 -52.12
C ARG A 28 106.33 -67.32 -52.19
N SER A 29 107.41 -67.32 -51.39
CA SER A 29 107.43 -66.98 -49.95
C SER A 29 108.82 -66.59 -49.39
N ALA A 30 108.81 -65.82 -48.28
CA ALA A 30 109.84 -65.78 -47.20
C ALA A 30 111.27 -65.26 -47.55
N ALA A 31 112.05 -64.59 -46.69
CA ALA A 31 111.93 -63.97 -45.35
C ALA A 31 113.26 -63.20 -45.05
N GLN A 32 113.45 -62.28 -44.10
CA GLN A 32 112.60 -61.55 -43.14
C GLN A 32 113.40 -60.34 -42.55
N THR A 33 112.71 -59.28 -42.08
CA THR A 33 113.14 -58.30 -41.02
C THR A 33 114.43 -57.45 -41.26
N THR A 34 114.56 -56.20 -40.79
CA THR A 34 113.93 -55.48 -39.64
C THR A 34 114.03 -53.95 -39.83
N ASP A 35 113.03 -53.18 -39.37
CA ASP A 35 113.08 -51.91 -38.57
C ASP A 35 114.15 -50.80 -38.81
N GLN A 36 113.91 -49.49 -38.57
CA GLN A 36 112.76 -48.73 -38.03
C GLN A 36 112.91 -47.21 -38.26
N SER A 37 111.89 -46.45 -37.83
CA SER A 37 111.84 -45.01 -37.53
C SER A 37 111.61 -44.02 -38.68
N SER A 38 110.55 -43.22 -38.50
CA SER A 38 109.93 -42.32 -39.48
C SER A 38 110.15 -40.85 -39.13
N GLY A 39 110.07 -39.97 -40.13
CA GLY A 39 110.03 -38.52 -39.94
C GLY A 39 109.44 -37.80 -41.16
N PHE A 40 108.12 -37.79 -41.30
CA PHE A 40 107.45 -37.06 -42.38
C PHE A 40 107.39 -35.56 -42.06
N THR A 41 108.01 -34.74 -42.90
CA THR A 41 107.80 -33.28 -42.90
C THR A 41 107.29 -32.86 -44.28
N GLN A 42 106.01 -32.55 -44.39
CA GLN A 42 105.42 -32.02 -45.62
C GLN A 42 105.59 -30.50 -45.63
N VAL A 43 106.51 -29.99 -46.44
CA VAL A 43 106.69 -28.55 -46.63
C VAL A 43 105.69 -28.07 -47.68
N VAL A 44 104.80 -27.15 -47.30
CA VAL A 44 103.81 -26.54 -48.18
C VAL A 44 104.14 -25.06 -48.34
N ALA A 45 104.06 -24.53 -49.56
CA ALA A 45 104.31 -23.12 -49.83
C ALA A 45 103.24 -22.24 -49.18
N VAL A 46 103.65 -21.23 -48.41
CA VAL A 46 102.72 -20.30 -47.75
C VAL A 46 102.28 -19.24 -48.74
N GLN A 47 100.97 -19.14 -48.97
CA GLN A 47 100.37 -18.16 -49.88
C GLN A 47 99.48 -17.21 -49.09
N GLN A 48 99.82 -15.92 -49.08
CA GLN A 48 99.03 -14.91 -48.37
C GLN A 48 97.75 -14.60 -49.14
N GLY A 49 96.61 -14.79 -48.48
CA GLY A 49 95.29 -14.34 -48.92
C GLY A 49 94.50 -13.82 -47.72
N ASN A 50 93.47 -13.01 -47.95
CA ASN A 50 92.67 -12.42 -46.88
C ASN A 50 91.96 -13.52 -46.07
N LEU A 51 92.31 -13.64 -44.79
CA LEU A 51 91.60 -14.46 -43.82
C LEU A 51 90.32 -13.74 -43.38
N ASN A 52 89.22 -13.98 -44.10
CA ASN A 52 87.90 -13.61 -43.61
C ASN A 52 87.52 -14.53 -42.44
N ALA A 53 87.79 -14.09 -41.22
CA ALA A 53 87.31 -14.74 -40.00
C ALA A 53 85.80 -14.50 -39.85
N SER A 54 84.97 -15.37 -40.42
CA SER A 54 83.53 -15.37 -40.19
C SER A 54 83.24 -15.99 -38.81
N ILE A 55 82.79 -15.17 -37.86
CA ILE A 55 82.14 -15.67 -36.65
C ILE A 55 80.72 -16.09 -37.03
N SER A 56 80.48 -17.40 -37.10
CA SER A 56 79.15 -17.96 -37.28
C SER A 56 78.37 -17.87 -35.98
N VAL A 57 77.57 -16.82 -35.82
CA VAL A 57 76.56 -16.75 -34.74
C VAL A 57 75.38 -17.61 -35.16
N VAL A 58 75.25 -18.79 -34.54
CA VAL A 58 74.01 -19.58 -34.60
C VAL A 58 73.07 -19.01 -33.56
N GLY A 59 72.10 -18.21 -33.99
CA GLY A 59 71.01 -17.71 -33.17
C GLY A 59 69.71 -18.43 -33.51
N GLU A 60 68.92 -18.73 -32.48
CA GLU A 60 67.56 -19.23 -32.65
C GLU A 60 66.62 -18.04 -32.93
N LEU A 61 65.80 -18.15 -33.98
CA LEU A 61 64.78 -17.17 -34.31
C LEU A 61 63.55 -17.44 -33.44
N TYR A 62 63.31 -16.59 -32.45
CA TYR A 62 62.09 -16.58 -31.66
C TYR A 62 61.12 -15.51 -32.18
N ALA A 63 59.83 -15.83 -32.22
CA ALA A 63 58.79 -14.84 -32.47
C ALA A 63 58.82 -13.78 -31.34
N PRO A 64 58.87 -12.47 -31.64
CA PRO A 64 58.97 -11.44 -30.62
C PRO A 64 57.71 -11.35 -29.74
N GLN A 65 56.57 -11.76 -30.28
CA GLN A 65 55.30 -11.98 -29.58
C GLN A 65 54.63 -13.22 -30.18
N ASN A 66 53.96 -14.00 -29.32
CA ASN A 66 53.13 -15.14 -29.70
C ASN A 66 52.00 -15.25 -28.68
N GLU A 67 50.76 -15.37 -29.14
CA GLU A 67 49.57 -15.31 -28.31
C GLU A 67 48.54 -16.32 -28.82
N THR A 68 47.95 -17.11 -27.93
CA THR A 68 46.93 -18.10 -28.28
C THR A 68 45.55 -17.46 -28.17
N MET A 69 44.95 -17.15 -29.31
CA MET A 69 43.62 -16.58 -29.39
C MET A 69 42.55 -17.66 -29.19
N SER A 70 41.59 -17.39 -28.29
CA SER A 70 40.45 -18.26 -28.01
C SER A 70 39.25 -17.44 -27.60
N PHE A 71 38.04 -17.95 -27.83
CA PHE A 71 36.81 -17.33 -27.38
C PHE A 71 36.65 -17.44 -25.85
N GLU A 72 36.94 -16.36 -25.12
CA GLU A 72 37.06 -16.38 -23.65
C GLU A 72 35.72 -16.55 -22.89
N ARG A 73 34.60 -16.14 -23.49
CA ARG A 73 33.28 -16.07 -22.82
C ARG A 73 32.26 -17.09 -23.34
N VAL A 74 32.67 -18.03 -24.18
CA VAL A 74 31.76 -18.94 -24.90
C VAL A 74 31.62 -20.25 -24.13
N SER A 75 30.46 -20.45 -23.50
CA SER A 75 30.14 -21.67 -22.76
C SER A 75 29.25 -22.62 -23.57
N GLY A 76 29.81 -23.72 -24.06
CA GLY A 76 29.05 -24.84 -24.64
C GLY A 76 29.41 -25.17 -26.09
N THR A 77 28.52 -25.93 -26.76
CA THR A 77 28.70 -26.41 -28.14
C THR A 77 28.20 -25.38 -29.17
N THR A 78 28.61 -24.11 -29.02
CA THR A 78 28.16 -23.04 -29.92
C THR A 78 28.79 -23.22 -31.30
N THR A 79 27.97 -23.13 -32.35
CA THR A 79 28.43 -23.37 -33.72
C THR A 79 29.27 -22.21 -34.26
N LEU A 80 30.43 -22.55 -34.81
CA LEU A 80 31.25 -21.62 -35.59
C LEU A 80 30.49 -21.20 -36.86
N ALA A 81 30.35 -19.89 -37.08
CA ALA A 81 29.65 -19.32 -38.23
C ALA A 81 30.62 -18.98 -39.37
N SER A 82 31.80 -18.42 -39.06
CA SER A 82 32.89 -18.19 -40.01
C SER A 82 34.27 -18.46 -39.40
N LEU A 83 35.19 -18.91 -40.24
CA LEU A 83 36.63 -18.88 -40.01
C LEU A 83 37.24 -18.18 -41.22
N ASP A 84 37.70 -16.95 -41.04
CA ASP A 84 38.07 -16.03 -42.12
C ASP A 84 39.59 -16.01 -42.38
N VAL A 85 40.33 -16.95 -41.78
CA VAL A 85 41.78 -17.09 -41.89
C VAL A 85 42.23 -18.56 -42.03
N GLU A 86 43.33 -18.76 -42.73
CA GLU A 86 44.00 -20.05 -42.91
C GLU A 86 45.43 -20.00 -42.31
N PRO A 87 46.03 -21.14 -41.89
CA PRO A 87 47.42 -21.19 -41.45
C PRO A 87 48.38 -20.64 -42.51
N GLY A 88 49.24 -19.70 -42.11
CA GLY A 88 50.15 -18.97 -42.99
C GLY A 88 49.63 -17.61 -43.49
N SER A 89 48.36 -17.26 -43.25
CA SER A 89 47.82 -15.95 -43.60
C SER A 89 48.37 -14.82 -42.72
N VAL A 90 48.70 -13.70 -43.35
CA VAL A 90 49.10 -12.46 -42.67
C VAL A 90 47.84 -11.71 -42.26
N VAL A 91 47.78 -11.26 -41.00
CA VAL A 91 46.65 -10.56 -40.41
C VAL A 91 47.08 -9.22 -39.83
N THR A 92 46.18 -8.24 -39.84
CA THR A 92 46.40 -6.92 -39.19
C THR A 92 45.69 -6.82 -37.84
N ALA A 93 46.20 -5.99 -36.94
CA ALA A 93 45.55 -5.70 -35.66
C ALA A 93 44.10 -5.23 -35.87
N GLY A 94 43.16 -5.81 -35.12
CA GLY A 94 41.72 -5.59 -35.25
C GLY A 94 41.02 -6.39 -36.36
N GLN A 95 41.74 -7.20 -37.15
CA GLN A 95 41.12 -8.07 -38.16
C GLN A 95 40.34 -9.20 -37.49
N VAL A 96 39.09 -9.41 -37.93
CA VAL A 96 38.27 -10.57 -37.55
C VAL A 96 38.90 -11.85 -38.09
N LEU A 97 39.08 -12.83 -37.21
CA LEU A 97 39.68 -14.14 -37.48
C LEU A 97 38.61 -15.22 -37.57
N ALA A 98 37.62 -15.18 -36.68
CA ALA A 98 36.56 -16.16 -36.58
C ALA A 98 35.32 -15.55 -35.89
N THR A 99 34.14 -16.01 -36.27
CA THR A 99 32.86 -15.58 -35.70
C THR A 99 32.01 -16.80 -35.35
N ILE A 100 31.46 -16.89 -34.15
CA ILE A 100 30.43 -17.88 -33.80
C ILE A 100 29.03 -17.33 -34.07
N ASP A 101 28.01 -18.18 -34.13
CA ASP A 101 26.63 -17.71 -34.38
C ASP A 101 26.20 -16.65 -33.34
N PRO A 102 25.95 -15.38 -33.75
CA PRO A 102 25.58 -14.31 -32.83
C PRO A 102 24.11 -14.36 -32.42
N THR A 103 23.27 -15.15 -33.11
CA THR A 103 21.82 -15.21 -32.91
C THR A 103 21.39 -15.42 -31.44
N PRO A 104 21.92 -16.39 -30.66
CA PRO A 104 21.55 -16.55 -29.26
C PRO A 104 22.01 -15.38 -28.37
N TYR A 105 23.15 -14.75 -28.66
CA TYR A 105 23.67 -13.61 -27.89
C TYR A 105 22.86 -12.34 -28.17
N GLN A 106 22.48 -12.11 -29.43
CA GLN A 106 21.56 -11.03 -29.80
C GLN A 106 20.21 -11.20 -29.10
N GLN A 107 19.64 -12.42 -29.08
CA GLN A 107 18.39 -12.69 -28.35
C GLN A 107 18.52 -12.46 -26.83
N ALA A 108 19.67 -12.80 -26.24
CA ALA A 108 19.94 -12.54 -24.82
C ALA A 108 20.03 -11.02 -24.54
N LEU A 109 20.68 -10.26 -25.41
CA LEU A 109 20.77 -8.80 -25.34
C LEU A 109 19.40 -8.13 -25.52
N ASP A 110 18.61 -8.56 -26.49
CA ASP A 110 17.26 -8.05 -26.76
C ASP A 110 16.33 -8.31 -25.55
N GLN A 111 16.43 -9.49 -24.93
CA GLN A 111 15.70 -9.82 -23.70
C GLN A 111 16.16 -8.97 -22.51
N ALA A 112 17.47 -8.85 -22.28
CA ALA A 112 18.02 -8.04 -21.19
C ALA A 112 17.64 -6.55 -21.34
N THR A 113 17.61 -6.04 -22.57
CA THR A 113 17.20 -4.67 -22.89
C THR A 113 15.70 -4.46 -22.62
N SER A 114 14.87 -5.44 -22.99
CA SER A 114 13.42 -5.41 -22.71
C SER A 114 13.12 -5.44 -21.21
N ASP A 115 13.85 -6.29 -20.47
CA ASP A 115 13.79 -6.35 -19.01
C ASP A 115 14.19 -5.01 -18.37
N LEU A 116 15.31 -4.40 -18.80
CA LEU A 116 15.77 -3.09 -18.32
C LEU A 116 14.72 -2.00 -18.56
N GLN A 117 14.12 -1.96 -19.75
CA GLN A 117 13.06 -1.01 -20.09
C GLN A 117 11.84 -1.19 -19.16
N SER A 118 11.46 -2.42 -18.83
CA SER A 118 10.34 -2.70 -17.91
C SER A 118 10.65 -2.24 -16.47
N SER A 119 11.87 -2.45 -15.97
CA SER A 119 12.28 -1.98 -14.64
C SER A 119 12.39 -0.45 -14.59
N GLN A 120 12.89 0.19 -15.66
CA GLN A 120 12.92 1.66 -15.79
C GLN A 120 11.52 2.27 -15.80
N GLN A 121 10.56 1.65 -16.50
CA GLN A 121 9.17 2.10 -16.46
C GLN A 121 8.59 1.97 -15.04
N THR A 122 8.85 0.85 -14.36
CA THR A 122 8.38 0.63 -12.97
C THR A 122 8.93 1.70 -12.02
N LEU A 123 10.21 2.07 -12.16
CA LEU A 123 10.82 3.17 -11.41
C LEU A 123 10.17 4.52 -11.74
N SER A 124 9.95 4.82 -13.02
CA SER A 124 9.30 6.07 -13.46
C SER A 124 7.84 6.19 -13.00
N ASP A 125 7.12 5.08 -12.95
CA ASP A 125 5.73 5.03 -12.46
C ASP A 125 5.70 5.27 -10.93
N LEU A 126 6.68 4.78 -10.18
CA LEU A 126 6.88 5.08 -8.75
C LEU A 126 7.30 6.53 -8.50
N GLU A 127 8.25 7.07 -9.29
CA GLU A 127 8.72 8.46 -9.17
C GLU A 127 7.66 9.51 -9.53
N THR A 128 6.57 9.11 -10.20
CA THR A 128 5.50 10.03 -10.61
C THR A 128 4.73 10.52 -9.37
N PRO A 129 4.76 11.83 -9.05
CA PRO A 129 4.08 12.34 -7.86
C PRO A 129 2.54 12.27 -8.02
N PRO A 130 1.79 12.19 -6.90
CA PRO A 130 0.33 12.22 -6.94
C PRO A 130 -0.21 13.41 -7.73
N THR A 131 -1.30 13.20 -8.46
CA THR A 131 -1.88 14.26 -9.27
C THR A 131 -2.57 15.29 -8.39
N SER A 132 -2.74 16.51 -8.90
CA SER A 132 -3.54 17.54 -8.22
C SER A 132 -5.00 17.12 -8.01
N LEU A 133 -5.50 16.13 -8.78
CA LEU A 133 -6.84 15.57 -8.59
C LEU A 133 -6.88 14.64 -7.37
N ASP A 134 -5.85 13.82 -7.15
CA ASP A 134 -5.77 12.90 -6.01
C ASP A 134 -5.67 13.69 -4.69
N ILE A 135 -4.84 14.73 -4.66
CA ILE A 135 -4.73 15.66 -3.54
C ILE A 135 -6.08 16.36 -3.28
N ALA A 136 -6.74 16.87 -4.32
CA ALA A 136 -8.04 17.53 -4.17
C ALA A 136 -9.16 16.57 -3.72
N GLN A 137 -9.08 15.27 -4.05
CA GLN A 137 -10.00 14.25 -3.53
C GLN A 137 -9.73 13.94 -2.06
N ALA A 138 -8.46 13.87 -1.64
CA ALA A 138 -8.09 13.69 -0.23
C ALA A 138 -8.48 14.91 0.63
N ASP A 139 -8.22 16.13 0.17
CA ASP A 139 -8.65 17.36 0.84
C ASP A 139 -10.19 17.45 0.95
N LEU A 140 -10.92 16.99 -0.08
CA LEU A 140 -12.38 16.87 -0.03
C LEU A 140 -12.86 15.82 0.99
N ALA A 141 -12.18 14.67 1.09
CA ALA A 141 -12.49 13.65 2.08
C ALA A 141 -12.28 14.16 3.52
N ILE A 142 -11.20 14.91 3.77
CA ILE A 142 -10.98 15.61 5.05
C ILE A 142 -12.15 16.57 5.34
N ALA A 143 -12.52 17.43 4.39
CA ALA A 143 -13.61 18.39 4.58
C ALA A 143 -14.98 17.71 4.85
N GLN A 144 -15.22 16.55 4.23
CA GLN A 144 -16.41 15.73 4.49
C GLN A 144 -16.40 15.12 5.89
N ALA A 145 -15.25 14.60 6.33
CA ALA A 145 -15.09 14.03 7.67
C ALA A 145 -15.16 15.11 8.78
N GLU A 146 -14.60 16.30 8.54
CA GLU A 146 -14.73 17.44 9.46
C GLU A 146 -16.19 17.90 9.60
N TYR A 147 -16.95 17.92 8.49
CA TYR A 147 -18.39 18.20 8.52
C TYR A 147 -19.18 17.13 9.30
N ALA A 148 -18.90 15.84 9.05
CA ALA A 148 -19.55 14.74 9.76
C ALA A 148 -19.26 14.76 11.27
N LEU A 149 -18.02 15.08 11.65
CA LEU A 149 -17.61 15.25 13.05
C LEU A 149 -18.31 16.45 13.72
N GLN A 150 -18.45 17.58 13.01
CA GLN A 150 -19.20 18.71 13.54
C GLN A 150 -20.67 18.32 13.78
N GLN A 151 -21.31 17.69 12.80
CA GLN A 151 -22.71 17.26 12.94
C GLN A 151 -22.89 16.29 14.11
N ALA A 152 -22.03 15.28 14.26
CA ALA A 152 -22.09 14.33 15.38
C ALA A 152 -21.92 15.01 16.75
N ARG A 153 -21.12 16.09 16.83
CA ARG A 153 -20.96 16.89 18.05
C ARG A 153 -22.16 17.79 18.34
N ASP A 154 -22.73 18.42 17.31
CA ASP A 154 -23.96 19.22 17.44
C ASP A 154 -25.14 18.34 17.90
N ASP A 155 -25.26 17.13 17.32
CA ASP A 155 -26.26 16.13 17.71
C ASP A 155 -26.04 15.70 19.19
N LEU A 156 -24.80 15.41 19.61
CA LEU A 156 -24.46 15.09 21.00
C LEU A 156 -24.74 16.26 21.97
N GLU A 157 -24.41 17.50 21.60
CA GLU A 157 -24.68 18.70 22.41
C GLU A 157 -26.20 18.89 22.60
N SER A 158 -26.99 18.66 21.55
CA SER A 158 -28.46 18.73 21.62
C SER A 158 -29.08 17.68 22.56
N LEU A 159 -28.45 16.52 22.72
CA LEU A 159 -28.84 15.47 23.66
C LEU A 159 -28.31 15.72 25.10
N GLN A 160 -27.24 16.50 25.25
CA GLN A 160 -26.68 16.85 26.57
C GLN A 160 -27.38 18.04 27.23
N ASP A 161 -27.86 19.03 26.45
CA ASP A 161 -28.56 20.21 26.96
C ASP A 161 -30.01 20.37 26.41
N PRO A 162 -30.90 19.37 26.57
CA PRO A 162 -32.31 19.68 26.66
C PRO A 162 -32.54 20.53 27.92
N ASP A 163 -33.51 21.44 27.88
CA ASP A 163 -33.77 22.42 28.95
C ASP A 163 -34.46 21.81 30.19
N ILE A 164 -33.85 20.73 30.71
CA ILE A 164 -34.20 20.00 31.93
C ILE A 164 -34.16 20.95 33.14
N ALA A 165 -33.35 22.02 33.09
CA ALA A 165 -33.30 23.06 34.12
C ALA A 165 -34.59 23.89 34.15
N ALA A 166 -35.08 24.39 33.00
CA ALA A 166 -36.38 25.06 32.95
C ALA A 166 -37.54 24.09 33.21
N LEU A 167 -37.48 22.85 32.73
CA LEU A 167 -38.53 21.84 33.00
C LEU A 167 -38.64 21.50 34.50
N LYS A 168 -37.53 21.33 35.21
CA LYS A 168 -37.51 21.18 36.68
C LYS A 168 -38.06 22.43 37.38
N THR A 169 -37.73 23.61 36.87
CA THR A 169 -38.26 24.89 37.39
C THR A 169 -39.78 24.97 37.20
N ALA A 170 -40.30 24.60 36.03
CA ALA A 170 -41.72 24.56 35.73
C ALA A 170 -42.49 23.58 36.63
N VAL A 171 -41.90 22.43 36.97
CA VAL A 171 -42.47 21.50 37.97
C VAL A 171 -42.52 22.15 39.36
N SER A 172 -41.45 22.84 39.78
CA SER A 172 -41.40 23.56 41.07
C SER A 172 -42.46 24.68 41.13
N ASP A 173 -42.60 25.47 40.07
CA ASP A 173 -43.61 26.53 39.98
C ASP A 173 -45.04 25.98 39.98
N ALA A 174 -45.28 24.84 39.31
CA ALA A 174 -46.57 24.16 39.32
C ALA A 174 -46.90 23.58 40.71
N GLN A 175 -45.92 23.04 41.44
CA GLN A 175 -46.09 22.62 42.83
C GLN A 175 -46.44 23.81 43.74
N LEU A 176 -45.76 24.95 43.59
CA LEU A 176 -46.07 26.16 44.34
C LEU A 176 -47.49 26.67 44.04
N ALA A 177 -47.90 26.67 42.77
CA ALA A 177 -49.26 27.02 42.35
C ALA A 177 -50.32 26.08 42.96
N LEU A 178 -50.02 24.78 43.08
CA LEU A 178 -50.91 23.81 43.73
C LEU A 178 -51.03 24.07 45.23
N VAL A 179 -49.93 24.32 45.93
CA VAL A 179 -49.94 24.69 47.36
C VAL A 179 -50.74 25.97 47.59
N GLN A 180 -50.60 26.97 46.72
CA GLN A 180 -51.36 28.21 46.81
C GLN A 180 -52.87 27.99 46.54
N ALA A 181 -53.22 27.16 45.55
CA ALA A 181 -54.60 26.79 45.27
C ALA A 181 -55.25 26.02 46.43
N GLN A 182 -54.51 25.10 47.06
CA GLN A 182 -54.95 24.37 48.25
C GLN A 182 -55.16 25.31 49.46
N SER A 183 -54.28 26.31 49.64
CA SER A 183 -54.46 27.36 50.66
C SER A 183 -55.70 28.21 50.39
N ASN A 184 -55.98 28.55 49.13
CA ASN A 184 -57.21 29.25 48.74
C ASN A 184 -58.46 28.40 49.00
N LEU A 185 -58.40 27.09 48.74
CA LEU A 185 -59.48 26.15 49.03
C LEU A 185 -59.76 26.02 50.53
N ALA A 186 -58.73 25.86 51.36
CA ALA A 186 -58.88 25.86 52.81
C ALA A 186 -59.50 27.18 53.32
N SER A 187 -59.14 28.31 52.72
CA SER A 187 -59.69 29.64 53.05
C SER A 187 -61.12 29.86 52.53
N ALA A 188 -61.60 29.05 51.59
CA ALA A 188 -62.94 29.10 51.03
C ALA A 188 -63.93 28.12 51.71
N GLN A 189 -63.44 27.27 52.61
CA GLN A 189 -64.30 26.43 53.46
C GLN A 189 -65.00 27.29 54.53
N PRO A 190 -66.24 26.94 54.93
CA PRO A 190 -66.98 27.70 55.93
C PRO A 190 -66.31 27.69 57.30
N ASP A 191 -65.77 28.84 57.70
CA ASP A 191 -65.35 29.10 59.07
C ASP A 191 -66.56 29.20 60.02
N GLN A 192 -66.28 29.21 61.33
CA GLN A 192 -67.34 29.33 62.34
C GLN A 192 -68.17 30.60 62.14
N THR A 193 -67.53 31.73 61.82
CA THR A 193 -68.20 33.02 61.61
C THR A 193 -69.21 32.99 60.46
N SER A 194 -68.89 32.30 59.36
CA SER A 194 -69.79 32.12 58.23
C SER A 194 -70.98 31.23 58.59
N GLN A 195 -70.76 30.18 59.38
CA GLN A 195 -71.83 29.30 59.88
C GLN A 195 -72.75 30.05 60.86
N ASP A 196 -72.19 30.79 61.82
CA ASP A 196 -72.93 31.62 62.78
C ASP A 196 -73.80 32.67 62.07
N LYS A 197 -73.25 33.30 61.02
CA LYS A 197 -73.97 34.25 60.18
C LYS A 197 -75.13 33.58 59.41
N LEU A 198 -74.92 32.38 58.87
CA LEU A 198 -75.97 31.63 58.18
C LEU A 198 -77.09 31.20 59.16
N SER A 199 -76.73 30.74 60.36
CA SER A 199 -77.69 30.47 61.45
C SER A 199 -78.50 31.71 61.79
N THR A 200 -77.85 32.86 62.00
CA THR A 200 -78.53 34.13 62.30
C THR A 200 -79.53 34.55 61.20
N LEU A 201 -79.24 34.24 59.93
CA LEU A 201 -80.15 34.48 58.81
C LEU A 201 -81.32 33.48 58.80
N GLN A 202 -81.07 32.20 59.12
CA GLN A 202 -82.10 31.16 59.27
C GLN A 202 -83.07 31.47 60.42
N ASP A 203 -82.56 31.88 61.58
CA ASP A 203 -83.34 32.27 62.75
C ASP A 203 -84.25 33.46 62.40
N LYS A 204 -83.69 34.50 61.78
CA LYS A 204 -84.44 35.69 61.34
C LYS A 204 -85.52 35.37 60.30
N GLU A 205 -85.26 34.45 59.38
CA GLU A 205 -86.27 33.98 58.42
C GLU A 205 -87.39 33.20 59.12
N SER A 206 -87.05 32.37 60.11
CA SER A 206 -88.01 31.60 60.92
C SER A 206 -88.92 32.52 61.74
N ASP A 207 -88.38 33.57 62.36
CA ASP A 207 -89.15 34.58 63.08
C ASP A 207 -90.14 35.30 62.16
N LEU A 208 -89.67 35.75 60.99
CA LEU A 208 -90.51 36.44 60.01
C LEU A 208 -91.58 35.53 59.39
N TYR A 209 -91.26 34.25 59.18
CA TYR A 209 -92.23 33.23 58.76
C TYR A 209 -93.29 33.00 59.83
N THR A 210 -92.92 33.00 61.11
CA THR A 210 -93.83 32.84 62.24
C THR A 210 -94.82 34.01 62.32
N GLU A 211 -94.35 35.25 62.16
CA GLU A 211 -95.24 36.41 62.09
C GLU A 211 -96.13 36.42 60.84
N TYR A 212 -95.59 36.08 59.66
CA TYR A 212 -96.38 35.96 58.43
C TYR A 212 -97.47 34.89 58.53
N SER A 213 -97.14 33.70 59.03
CA SER A 213 -98.09 32.59 59.17
C SER A 213 -99.12 32.83 60.27
N ARG A 214 -98.72 33.46 61.38
CA ARG A 214 -99.64 33.94 62.43
C ARG A 214 -100.65 34.92 61.83
N LEU A 215 -100.18 35.93 61.11
CA LEU A 215 -101.04 36.90 60.42
C LEU A 215 -101.97 36.20 59.44
N ALA A 216 -101.45 35.39 58.52
CA ALA A 216 -102.24 34.68 57.49
C ALA A 216 -103.34 33.76 58.05
N SER A 217 -103.26 33.38 59.33
CA SER A 217 -104.28 32.57 60.02
C SER A 217 -105.41 33.38 60.68
N GLU A 218 -105.31 34.72 60.76
CA GLU A 218 -106.35 35.57 61.36
C GLU A 218 -107.63 35.59 60.50
N THR A 219 -108.79 35.35 61.11
CA THR A 219 -110.09 35.24 60.40
C THR A 219 -110.73 36.60 60.06
N TYR A 220 -110.12 37.70 60.49
CA TYR A 220 -110.64 39.06 60.33
C TYR A 220 -109.80 39.84 59.30
N SER A 221 -110.45 40.34 58.24
CA SER A 221 -109.76 41.00 57.12
C SER A 221 -110.41 42.35 56.78
N ASP A 222 -109.64 43.42 57.00
CA ASP A 222 -109.89 44.78 56.51
C ASP A 222 -108.68 45.27 55.68
N THR A 223 -108.77 46.41 55.00
CA THR A 223 -107.69 46.95 54.13
C THR A 223 -106.36 47.09 54.88
N TYR A 224 -106.39 47.63 56.12
CA TYR A 224 -105.20 47.76 56.96
C TYR A 224 -104.54 46.42 57.32
N TYR A 225 -105.33 45.35 57.44
CA TYR A 225 -104.82 44.00 57.70
C TYR A 225 -104.13 43.41 56.46
N GLN A 226 -104.68 43.64 55.27
CA GLN A 226 -104.07 43.20 54.00
C GLN A 226 -102.72 43.89 53.76
N ASP A 227 -102.61 45.20 54.03
CA ASP A 227 -101.33 45.92 53.97
C ASP A 227 -100.28 45.34 54.93
N ARG A 228 -100.70 45.01 56.16
CA ARG A 228 -99.83 44.42 57.19
C ARG A 228 -99.37 43.00 56.80
N LEU A 229 -100.25 42.19 56.24
CA LEU A 229 -99.94 40.84 55.74
C LEU A 229 -98.96 40.91 54.55
N ALA A 230 -99.19 41.83 53.61
CA ALA A 230 -98.30 42.07 52.48
C ALA A 230 -96.91 42.52 52.93
N LEU A 231 -96.82 43.42 53.92
CA LEU A 231 -95.55 43.85 54.50
C LEU A 231 -94.79 42.70 55.17
N ALA A 232 -95.49 41.85 55.94
CA ALA A 232 -94.89 40.68 56.59
C ALA A 232 -94.39 39.65 55.56
N ASN A 233 -95.18 39.36 54.51
CA ASN A 233 -94.78 38.50 53.41
C ASN A 233 -93.53 39.03 52.68
N ASN A 234 -93.52 40.33 52.34
CA ASN A 234 -92.37 40.95 51.68
C ASN A 234 -91.11 40.93 52.55
N ALA A 235 -91.25 41.11 53.87
CA ALA A 235 -90.13 41.03 54.81
C ALA A 235 -89.58 39.60 54.92
N PHE A 236 -90.45 38.59 54.99
CA PHE A 236 -90.07 37.17 54.96
C PHE A 236 -89.33 36.80 53.66
N LEU A 237 -89.89 37.16 52.50
CA LEU A 237 -89.26 36.89 51.20
C LEU A 237 -87.88 37.55 51.08
N ALA A 238 -87.73 38.81 51.52
CA ALA A 238 -86.44 39.49 51.52
C ALA A 238 -85.40 38.84 52.46
N ALA A 239 -85.83 38.26 53.59
CA ALA A 239 -84.95 37.51 54.48
C ALA A 239 -84.51 36.17 53.84
N GLN A 240 -85.45 35.45 53.22
CA GLN A 240 -85.20 34.23 52.47
C GLN A 240 -84.23 34.46 51.31
N ASP A 241 -84.43 35.50 50.50
CA ASP A 241 -83.53 35.90 49.41
C ASP A 241 -82.12 36.21 49.96
N THR A 242 -82.03 36.86 51.12
CA THR A 242 -80.74 37.15 51.78
C THR A 242 -80.03 35.88 52.24
N ARG A 243 -80.75 34.90 52.80
CA ARG A 243 -80.19 33.59 53.18
C ARG A 243 -79.70 32.84 51.94
N ILE A 244 -80.57 32.66 50.94
CA ILE A 244 -80.29 31.89 49.72
C ILE A 244 -79.11 32.51 48.95
N SER A 245 -79.08 33.83 48.77
CA SER A 245 -77.96 34.50 48.08
C SER A 245 -76.64 34.39 48.85
N THR A 246 -76.67 34.42 50.19
CA THR A 246 -75.46 34.21 51.03
C THR A 246 -74.95 32.78 50.89
N GLU A 247 -75.82 31.79 50.99
CA GLU A 247 -75.49 30.37 50.84
C GLU A 247 -74.95 30.05 49.43
N LEU A 248 -75.62 30.56 48.38
CA LEU A 248 -75.19 30.41 47.00
C LEU A 248 -73.82 31.06 46.76
N GLN A 249 -73.57 32.24 47.31
CA GLN A 249 -72.27 32.90 47.18
C GLN A 249 -71.14 32.09 47.86
N GLN A 250 -71.43 31.45 48.99
CA GLN A 250 -70.49 30.55 49.66
C GLN A 250 -70.19 29.30 48.79
N GLN A 251 -71.23 28.67 48.22
CA GLN A 251 -71.06 27.53 47.31
C GLN A 251 -70.26 27.90 46.05
N ILE A 252 -70.51 29.08 45.47
CA ILE A 252 -69.75 29.62 44.33
C ILE A 252 -68.28 29.84 44.69
N ASN A 253 -67.99 30.39 45.87
CA ASN A 253 -66.61 30.60 46.33
C ASN A 253 -65.87 29.27 46.51
N LEU A 254 -66.52 28.27 47.13
CA LEU A 254 -65.96 26.93 47.33
C LEU A 254 -65.73 26.21 45.99
N LEU A 255 -66.67 26.29 45.04
CA LEU A 255 -66.54 25.72 43.70
C LEU A 255 -65.39 26.38 42.93
N LYS A 256 -65.28 27.71 43.00
CA LYS A 256 -64.18 28.46 42.37
C LYS A 256 -62.81 28.02 42.91
N ALA A 257 -62.70 27.78 44.22
CA ALA A 257 -61.46 27.32 44.82
C ALA A 257 -61.13 25.85 44.45
N HIS A 258 -62.14 24.96 44.36
CA HIS A 258 -61.93 23.61 43.81
C HIS A 258 -61.43 23.65 42.35
N MET A 259 -62.03 24.49 41.50
CA MET A 259 -61.56 24.65 40.11
C MET A 259 -60.11 25.16 40.04
N GLN A 260 -59.69 26.03 40.97
CA GLN A 260 -58.28 26.46 41.05
C GLN A 260 -57.34 25.31 41.43
N VAL A 261 -57.75 24.43 42.35
CA VAL A 261 -56.96 23.23 42.71
C VAL A 261 -56.84 22.30 41.51
N THR A 262 -57.96 21.93 40.87
CA THR A 262 -57.93 21.06 39.68
C THR A 262 -57.10 21.66 38.54
N GLN A 263 -57.17 22.98 38.32
CA GLN A 263 -56.32 23.64 37.32
C GLN A 263 -54.83 23.57 37.67
N ALA A 264 -54.47 23.69 38.96
CA ALA A 264 -53.09 23.56 39.42
C ALA A 264 -52.60 22.11 39.36
N GLU A 265 -53.46 21.12 39.67
CA GLU A 265 -53.19 19.69 39.49
C GLU A 265 -52.91 19.35 38.02
N THR A 266 -53.74 19.82 37.08
CA THR A 266 -53.49 19.64 35.64
C THR A 266 -52.17 20.30 35.22
N LYS A 267 -51.86 21.52 35.71
CA LYS A 267 -50.57 22.17 35.40
C LYS A 267 -49.38 21.38 35.92
N LEU A 268 -49.48 20.81 37.12
CA LEU A 268 -48.43 19.96 37.70
C LEU A 268 -48.26 18.67 36.90
N ALA A 269 -49.35 17.99 36.54
CA ALA A 269 -49.30 16.79 35.71
C ALA A 269 -48.62 17.07 34.36
N ASN A 270 -49.03 18.12 33.65
CA ASN A 270 -48.44 18.51 32.36
C ASN A 270 -46.94 18.89 32.49
N ALA A 271 -46.55 19.55 33.59
CA ALA A 271 -45.14 19.89 33.83
C ALA A 271 -44.29 18.65 34.15
N GLN A 272 -44.86 17.66 34.87
CA GLN A 272 -44.21 16.39 35.15
C GLN A 272 -44.10 15.51 33.90
N GLU A 273 -45.12 15.51 33.04
CA GLU A 273 -45.12 14.85 31.72
C GLU A 273 -44.04 15.47 30.81
N ALA A 274 -44.01 16.80 30.66
CA ALA A 274 -42.98 17.48 29.88
C ALA A 274 -41.55 17.26 30.42
N LEU A 275 -41.37 17.17 31.74
CA LEU A 275 -40.08 16.78 32.33
C LEU A 275 -39.73 15.33 32.03
N ALA A 276 -40.70 14.40 32.12
CA ALA A 276 -40.48 12.99 31.81
C ALA A 276 -40.15 12.78 30.33
N ASP A 277 -40.85 13.46 29.41
CA ASP A 277 -40.56 13.44 27.97
C ASP A 277 -39.19 14.02 27.67
N GLY A 278 -38.83 15.16 28.28
CA GLY A 278 -37.49 15.75 28.14
C GLY A 278 -36.38 14.85 28.68
N GLN A 279 -36.64 14.11 29.77
CA GLN A 279 -35.69 13.12 30.31
C GLN A 279 -35.65 11.83 29.48
N ALA A 280 -36.75 11.40 28.86
CA ALA A 280 -36.83 10.23 28.00
C ALA A 280 -36.24 10.49 26.61
N ALA A 281 -36.22 11.75 26.15
CA ALA A 281 -35.47 12.19 24.98
C ALA A 281 -33.94 12.15 25.17
N VAL A 282 -33.47 11.90 26.41
CA VAL A 282 -32.07 11.59 26.73
C VAL A 282 -32.00 10.16 27.26
N ASP A 283 -32.24 9.17 26.39
CA ASP A 283 -31.88 7.80 26.73
C ASP A 283 -30.34 7.73 26.87
N ALA A 284 -29.87 6.99 27.87
CA ALA A 284 -28.45 6.67 27.99
C ALA A 284 -27.94 5.86 26.78
N LEU A 285 -28.84 5.15 26.08
CA LEU A 285 -28.55 4.51 24.80
C LEU A 285 -28.35 5.52 23.67
N ASP A 286 -29.17 6.58 23.60
CA ASP A 286 -29.05 7.62 22.57
C ASP A 286 -27.77 8.44 22.79
N LEU A 287 -27.48 8.81 24.05
CA LEU A 287 -26.23 9.48 24.41
C LEU A 287 -25.00 8.63 24.06
N ALA A 288 -25.01 7.33 24.40
CA ALA A 288 -23.92 6.41 24.06
C ALA A 288 -23.79 6.19 22.53
N THR A 289 -24.89 6.25 21.79
CA THR A 289 -24.89 6.16 20.33
C THR A 289 -24.31 7.43 19.70
N ALA A 290 -24.62 8.61 20.24
CA ALA A 290 -24.04 9.88 19.82
C ALA A 290 -22.55 9.98 20.18
N ASP A 291 -22.13 9.56 21.38
CA ASP A 291 -20.72 9.43 21.75
C ASP A 291 -19.96 8.49 20.79
N GLN A 292 -20.56 7.35 20.42
CA GLN A 292 -20.00 6.44 19.43
C GLN A 292 -19.92 7.08 18.03
N ALA A 293 -20.92 7.86 17.62
CA ALA A 293 -20.92 8.55 16.34
C ALA A 293 -19.82 9.63 16.26
N VAL A 294 -19.58 10.38 17.35
CA VAL A 294 -18.44 11.29 17.46
C VAL A 294 -17.12 10.53 17.36
N ALA A 295 -16.96 9.43 18.11
CA ALA A 295 -15.73 8.62 18.07
C ALA A 295 -15.46 8.03 16.68
N GLN A 296 -16.49 7.60 15.95
CA GLN A 296 -16.36 7.12 14.57
C GLN A 296 -15.96 8.26 13.62
N ALA A 297 -16.60 9.43 13.73
CA ALA A 297 -16.26 10.58 12.89
C ALA A 297 -14.85 11.14 13.17
N GLU A 298 -14.34 11.03 14.41
CA GLU A 298 -12.94 11.33 14.74
C GLU A 298 -11.96 10.32 14.12
N ALA A 299 -12.33 9.04 14.04
CA ALA A 299 -11.54 8.01 13.36
C ALA A 299 -11.55 8.22 11.83
N ASP A 300 -12.71 8.45 11.22
CA ASP A 300 -12.84 8.71 9.78
C ASP A 300 -12.03 9.96 9.36
N LEU A 301 -11.98 10.98 10.23
CA LEU A 301 -11.16 12.18 10.04
C LEU A 301 -9.65 11.91 10.20
N ALA A 302 -9.26 11.01 11.10
CA ALA A 302 -7.87 10.59 11.22
C ALA A 302 -7.43 9.83 9.96
N ASP A 303 -8.22 8.83 9.51
CA ASP A 303 -7.96 8.05 8.31
C ASP A 303 -7.87 8.95 7.05
N ALA A 304 -8.76 9.94 6.91
CA ALA A 304 -8.71 10.90 5.80
C ALA A 304 -7.45 11.79 5.82
N ARG A 305 -6.98 12.18 7.01
CA ARG A 305 -5.74 12.98 7.18
C ARG A 305 -4.49 12.14 6.94
N ASP A 306 -4.47 10.89 7.38
CA ASP A 306 -3.37 9.96 7.15
C ASP A 306 -3.28 9.62 5.64
N ALA A 307 -4.39 9.35 4.97
CA ALA A 307 -4.43 9.16 3.52
C ALA A 307 -3.87 10.39 2.75
N ARG A 308 -4.22 11.60 3.17
CA ARG A 308 -3.65 12.85 2.61
C ARG A 308 -2.15 12.97 2.90
N ALA A 309 -1.71 12.60 4.10
CA ALA A 309 -0.29 12.64 4.49
C ALA A 309 0.57 11.61 3.74
N GLU A 310 0.04 10.43 3.38
CA GLU A 310 0.74 9.49 2.49
C GLU A 310 0.93 10.08 1.09
N LEU A 311 -0.04 10.82 0.56
CA LEU A 311 0.14 11.54 -0.72
C LEU A 311 1.22 12.63 -0.65
N ASP A 312 1.38 13.34 0.48
CA ASP A 312 2.46 14.33 0.64
C ASP A 312 3.86 13.70 0.75
N LYS A 313 3.97 12.51 1.34
CA LYS A 313 5.25 11.79 1.48
C LYS A 313 5.83 11.37 0.14
N GLY A 314 4.96 11.13 -0.85
CA GLY A 314 5.33 10.58 -2.14
C GLY A 314 5.63 9.07 -2.05
N PRO A 315 6.23 8.49 -3.10
CA PRO A 315 6.59 7.06 -3.13
C PRO A 315 7.52 6.66 -1.97
N ASP A 316 7.32 5.45 -1.42
CA ASP A 316 8.16 4.95 -0.33
C ASP A 316 9.62 4.85 -0.79
N THR A 317 10.51 5.44 0.01
CA THR A 317 11.96 5.34 -0.13
C THR A 317 12.48 3.91 -0.24
N VAL A 318 11.82 2.93 0.39
CA VAL A 318 12.16 1.51 0.30
C VAL A 318 11.84 0.96 -1.09
N ASP A 319 10.65 1.26 -1.61
CA ASP A 319 10.22 0.81 -2.94
C ASP A 319 11.02 1.48 -4.05
N LEU A 320 11.31 2.78 -3.95
CA LEU A 320 12.23 3.48 -4.85
C LEU A 320 13.63 2.86 -4.85
N THR A 321 14.18 2.56 -3.67
CA THR A 321 15.52 1.95 -3.56
C THR A 321 15.53 0.53 -4.14
N ALA A 322 14.46 -0.24 -3.95
CA ALA A 322 14.31 -1.56 -4.53
C ALA A 322 14.17 -1.52 -6.06
N ALA A 323 13.39 -0.58 -6.60
CA ALA A 323 13.23 -0.37 -8.04
C ALA A 323 14.53 0.09 -8.70
N GLN A 324 15.26 1.04 -8.10
CA GLN A 324 16.59 1.45 -8.57
C GLN A 324 17.58 0.28 -8.57
N ALA A 325 17.60 -0.54 -7.51
CA ALA A 325 18.48 -1.70 -7.44
C ALA A 325 18.16 -2.77 -8.50
N ASP A 326 16.88 -2.92 -8.90
CA ASP A 326 16.53 -3.79 -10.03
C ASP A 326 16.95 -3.17 -11.37
N VAL A 327 16.78 -1.86 -11.58
CA VAL A 327 17.32 -1.15 -12.76
C VAL A 327 18.84 -1.34 -12.89
N ASP A 328 19.61 -1.13 -11.82
CA ASP A 328 21.06 -1.32 -11.80
C ASP A 328 21.44 -2.78 -12.17
N LYS A 329 20.70 -3.75 -11.63
CA LYS A 329 20.87 -5.18 -11.92
C LYS A 329 20.54 -5.53 -13.37
N LYS A 330 19.46 -4.98 -13.95
CA LYS A 330 19.12 -5.18 -15.36
C LYS A 330 20.14 -4.50 -16.28
N GLN A 331 20.65 -3.33 -15.90
CA GLN A 331 21.70 -2.63 -16.64
C GLN A 331 23.01 -3.42 -16.64
N LEU A 332 23.37 -4.07 -15.53
CA LEU A 332 24.49 -5.02 -15.50
C LEU A 332 24.24 -6.20 -16.45
N ALA A 333 23.04 -6.80 -16.43
CA ALA A 333 22.70 -7.90 -17.34
C ALA A 333 22.75 -7.51 -18.83
N VAL A 334 22.36 -6.29 -19.19
CA VAL A 334 22.56 -5.74 -20.55
C VAL A 334 24.04 -5.60 -20.88
N SER A 335 24.85 -5.09 -19.95
CA SER A 335 26.30 -4.98 -20.15
C SER A 335 27.00 -6.33 -20.27
N GLU A 336 26.53 -7.36 -19.55
CA GLU A 336 27.03 -8.73 -19.64
C GLU A 336 26.64 -9.35 -20.99
N ALA A 337 25.37 -9.23 -21.41
CA ALA A 337 24.89 -9.73 -22.70
C ALA A 337 25.58 -9.04 -23.90
N GLN A 338 25.88 -7.74 -23.80
CA GLN A 338 26.68 -7.04 -24.81
C GLN A 338 28.12 -7.55 -24.84
N ALA A 339 28.77 -7.75 -23.68
CA ALA A 339 30.12 -8.29 -23.62
C ALA A 339 30.20 -9.74 -24.14
N ASP A 340 29.14 -10.53 -23.96
CA ASP A 340 29.03 -11.88 -24.53
C ASP A 340 28.82 -11.85 -26.05
N LEU A 341 28.04 -10.89 -26.57
CA LEU A 341 27.86 -10.65 -28.01
C LEU A 341 29.15 -10.14 -28.67
N ASP A 342 29.88 -9.23 -28.03
CA ASP A 342 31.17 -8.73 -28.53
C ASP A 342 32.20 -9.87 -28.56
N ALA A 343 32.22 -10.71 -27.51
CA ALA A 343 33.08 -11.90 -27.42
C ALA A 343 32.69 -13.04 -28.40
N ALA A 344 31.57 -12.92 -29.15
CA ALA A 344 31.25 -13.83 -30.24
C ALA A 344 32.13 -13.63 -31.49
N THR A 345 32.91 -12.54 -31.53
CA THR A 345 33.85 -12.21 -32.62
C THR A 345 35.29 -12.25 -32.13
N LEU A 346 36.13 -13.10 -32.73
CA LEU A 346 37.55 -13.19 -32.41
C LEU A 346 38.35 -12.25 -33.33
N VAL A 347 39.10 -11.31 -32.75
CA VAL A 347 39.93 -10.33 -33.49
C VAL A 347 41.41 -10.45 -33.15
N ALA A 348 42.29 -10.14 -34.11
CA ALA A 348 43.73 -10.10 -33.88
C ALA A 348 44.15 -8.93 -32.97
N SER A 349 44.95 -9.19 -31.94
CA SER A 349 45.48 -8.15 -31.02
C SER A 349 46.65 -7.35 -31.62
N PHE A 350 47.39 -7.92 -32.57
CA PHE A 350 48.54 -7.31 -33.26
C PHE A 350 48.70 -7.80 -34.71
N ASP A 351 49.50 -7.09 -35.50
CA ASP A 351 49.87 -7.50 -36.87
C ASP A 351 50.75 -8.75 -36.85
N GLY A 352 50.36 -9.83 -37.54
CA GLY A 352 51.05 -11.12 -37.42
C GLY A 352 50.79 -12.12 -38.54
N THR A 353 51.15 -13.38 -38.30
CA THR A 353 50.88 -14.50 -39.21
C THR A 353 50.29 -15.66 -38.42
N VAL A 354 49.18 -16.21 -38.91
CA VAL A 354 48.47 -17.32 -38.25
C VAL A 354 49.33 -18.58 -38.33
N LEU A 355 49.70 -19.15 -37.17
CA LEU A 355 50.58 -20.32 -37.10
C LEU A 355 49.83 -21.65 -37.24
N ASP A 356 48.64 -21.74 -36.63
CA ASP A 356 47.77 -22.91 -36.67
C ASP A 356 46.31 -22.47 -36.41
N THR A 357 45.33 -23.27 -36.81
CA THR A 357 43.90 -23.02 -36.61
C THR A 357 43.18 -24.29 -36.18
N SER A 358 42.79 -24.38 -34.91
CA SER A 358 42.02 -25.52 -34.37
C SER A 358 40.56 -25.13 -34.11
N ALA A 359 39.65 -25.60 -34.97
CA ALA A 359 38.21 -25.59 -34.73
C ALA A 359 37.74 -27.04 -34.47
N SER A 360 37.04 -27.27 -33.35
CA SER A 360 36.62 -28.60 -32.89
C SER A 360 35.16 -28.62 -32.45
#